data_AF-A0A919YKB1-F1
#
_entry.id   AF-A0A919YKB1-F1
#
_cell.length_a   1.000
_cell.length_b   1.000
_cell.length_c   1.000
_cell.angle_alpha   90.00
_cell.angle_beta   90.00
_cell.angle_gamma   90.00
#
_symmetry.space_group_name_H-M   'P 1'
#
loop_
_entity.id
_entity.type
_entity.pdbx_description
1 polymer ?
#
loop_
_entity_poly.entity_id
_entity_poly.type
_entity_poly.pdbx_seq_one_letter_code
_entity_poly.pdbx_strand_id
1 'polypeptide(L)'
;MWRLPKTFTFWLALLSVFVCAHNLLGYDDKNLLLGYTSPLLLWFSSQFTRLHYSLESEQLFYLIWYVTHLVTWLLIGLVIDWGVSRIKRNKS
;
A
#
# COMPACT_ATOMS: atom_id res chain seq x y z
N MET A 1 -11.92 20.30 17.01
CA MET A 1 -11.88 20.53 15.54
C MET A 1 -10.71 19.74 14.97
N TRP A 2 -10.95 18.52 14.49
CA TRP A 2 -9.90 17.65 13.96
C TRP A 2 -9.43 18.19 12.60
N ARG A 3 -8.20 18.71 12.52
CA ARG A 3 -7.60 19.11 11.25
C ARG A 3 -7.00 17.86 10.61
N LEU A 4 -7.70 17.30 9.62
CA LEU A 4 -7.14 16.20 8.83
C LEU A 4 -5.88 16.67 8.09
N PRO A 5 -4.81 15.85 8.04
CA PRO A 5 -3.65 16.15 7.23
C PRO A 5 -4.07 16.28 5.76
N LYS A 6 -3.63 17.34 5.09
CA LYS A 6 -3.83 17.50 3.64
C LYS A 6 -2.68 16.90 2.82
N THR A 7 -1.88 16.03 3.44
CA THR A 7 -0.73 15.36 2.82
C THR A 7 -1.20 14.15 2.03
N PHE A 8 -0.68 13.96 0.82
CA PHE A 8 -1.00 12.80 -0.01
C PHE A 8 -0.58 11.51 0.68
N THR A 9 0.51 11.52 1.44
CA THR A 9 0.96 10.39 2.26
C THR A 9 -0.12 9.87 3.20
N PHE A 10 -0.81 10.77 3.91
CA PHE A 10 -1.83 10.36 4.88
C PHE A 10 -3.03 9.71 4.17
N TRP A 11 -3.53 10.32 3.09
CA TRP A 11 -4.69 9.81 2.37
C TRP A 11 -4.40 8.49 1.64
N LEU A 12 -3.21 8.35 1.04
CA LEU A 12 -2.81 7.11 0.37
C LEU A 12 -2.57 5.97 1.36
N ALA A 13 -1.95 6.25 2.51
CA ALA A 13 -1.80 5.27 3.58
C ALA A 13 -3.16 4.84 4.15
N LEU A 14 -4.08 5.80 4.35
CA LEU A 14 -5.43 5.50 4.83
C LEU A 14 -6.20 4.62 3.84
N LEU A 15 -6.11 4.93 2.54
CA LEU A 15 -6.70 4.09 1.49
C LEU A 15 -6.10 2.68 1.50
N SER A 16 -4.78 2.56 1.65
CA SER A 16 -4.12 1.26 1.79
C SER A 16 -4.64 0.45 2.98
N VAL A 17 -4.79 1.09 4.15
CA VAL A 17 -5.35 0.43 5.34
C VAL A 17 -6.78 -0.05 5.08
N PHE A 18 -7.59 0.77 4.40
CA PHE A 18 -8.96 0.39 4.04
C PHE A 18 -9.01 -0.84 3.12
N VAL A 19 -8.15 -0.89 2.10
CA VAL A 19 -8.04 -2.05 1.21
C VAL A 19 -7.60 -3.30 1.98
N CYS A 20 -6.61 -3.18 2.88
CA CYS A 20 -6.17 -4.30 3.70
C CYS A 20 -7.29 -4.78 4.66
N ALA A 21 -8.05 -3.86 5.26
CA ALA A 21 -9.17 -4.21 6.13
C ALA A 21 -10.31 -4.89 5.36
N HIS A 22 -10.62 -4.40 4.15
CA HIS A 22 -11.62 -5.01 3.27
C HIS A 22 -11.22 -6.44 2.88
N ASN A 23 -9.93 -6.67 2.62
CA ASN A 23 -9.39 -7.99 2.36
C ASN A 23 -9.46 -8.91 3.59
N LEU A 24 -9.07 -8.42 4.77
CA LEU A 24 -9.14 -9.16 6.04
C LEU A 24 -10.56 -9.58 6.43
N LEU A 25 -11.57 -8.78 6.07
CA LEU A 25 -12.99 -9.08 6.31
C LEU A 25 -13.55 -10.16 5.37
N GLY A 26 -12.77 -10.66 4.41
CA GLY A 26 -13.20 -11.66 3.44
C GLY A 26 -14.12 -11.08 2.34
N TYR A 27 -14.11 -9.76 2.13
CA TYR A 27 -14.83 -9.17 1.00
C TYR A 27 -14.02 -9.18 -0.31
N ASP A 28 -12.75 -9.57 -0.24
CA ASP A 28 -11.84 -9.70 -1.39
C ASP A 28 -11.24 -11.11 -1.42
N ASP A 29 -12.10 -12.12 -1.55
CA ASP A 29 -11.74 -13.56 -1.52
C ASP A 29 -10.64 -13.96 -2.50
N LYS A 30 -10.52 -13.23 -3.61
CA LYS A 30 -9.52 -13.49 -4.67
C LYS A 30 -8.27 -12.62 -4.52
N ASN A 31 -8.22 -11.78 -3.50
CA ASN A 31 -7.17 -10.79 -3.25
C ASN A 31 -6.88 -9.89 -4.47
N LEU A 32 -7.88 -9.67 -5.33
CA LEU A 32 -7.71 -8.92 -6.57
C LEU A 32 -7.56 -7.44 -6.26
N LEU A 33 -8.33 -6.94 -5.29
CA LEU A 33 -8.26 -5.54 -4.90
C LEU A 33 -6.86 -5.26 -4.35
N LEU A 34 -6.44 -6.02 -3.34
CA LEU A 34 -5.11 -5.86 -2.72
C LEU A 34 -3.97 -6.01 -3.76
N GLY A 35 -4.05 -7.03 -4.61
CA GLY A 35 -3.04 -7.32 -5.62
C GLY A 35 -2.92 -6.21 -6.67
N TYR A 36 -4.04 -5.77 -7.25
CA TYR A 36 -4.02 -4.78 -8.33
C TYR A 36 -3.80 -3.34 -7.84
N THR A 37 -4.11 -3.02 -6.59
CA THR A 37 -3.92 -1.66 -6.07
C THR A 37 -2.50 -1.38 -5.60
N SER A 38 -1.62 -2.37 -5.48
CA SER A 38 -0.20 -2.11 -5.17
C SER A 38 0.68 -2.33 -6.40
N PRO A 39 1.33 -1.28 -6.94
CA PRO A 39 2.26 -1.46 -8.05
C PRO A 39 3.43 -2.38 -7.69
N LEU A 40 3.85 -2.39 -6.42
CA LEU A 40 4.94 -3.25 -5.96
C LEU A 40 4.52 -4.72 -5.90
N LEU A 41 3.29 -5.02 -5.46
CA LEU A 41 2.78 -6.39 -5.51
C LEU A 41 2.64 -6.89 -6.95
N LEU A 42 2.22 -6.03 -7.89
CA LEU A 42 2.13 -6.38 -9.31
C LEU A 42 3.49 -6.65 -9.95
N TRP A 43 4.45 -5.75 -9.77
CA TRP A 43 5.78 -5.88 -10.36
C TRP A 43 6.55 -7.08 -9.83
N PHE A 44 6.35 -7.43 -8.56
CA PHE A 44 7.01 -8.55 -7.92
C PHE A 44 6.10 -9.78 -7.75
N SER A 45 5.02 -9.86 -8.54
CA SER A 45 4.03 -10.95 -8.46
C SER A 45 4.67 -12.33 -8.51
N SER A 46 5.62 -12.58 -9.42
CA SER A 46 6.31 -13.88 -9.53
C SER A 46 7.16 -14.24 -8.31
N GLN A 47 7.68 -13.23 -7.62
CA GLN A 47 8.49 -13.37 -6.41
C GLN A 47 7.58 -13.64 -5.22
N PHE A 48 6.45 -12.94 -5.14
CA PHE A 48 5.42 -13.20 -4.12
C PHE A 48 4.80 -14.59 -4.27
N THR A 49 4.53 -15.07 -5.49
CA THR A 49 4.07 -16.44 -5.71
C THR A 49 5.09 -17.47 -5.21
N ARG A 50 6.38 -17.26 -5.51
CA ARG A 50 7.45 -18.14 -4.98
C ARG A 50 7.54 -18.07 -3.45
N LEU A 51 7.41 -16.88 -2.89
CA LEU A 51 7.42 -16.67 -1.45
C LEU A 51 6.24 -17.40 -0.78
N HIS A 52 5.05 -17.35 -1.36
CA HIS A 52 3.87 -18.06 -0.89
C HIS A 52 4.11 -19.57 -0.78
N TYR A 53 4.66 -20.19 -1.82
CA TYR A 53 4.97 -21.62 -1.80
C TYR A 53 6.15 -22.00 -0.89
N SER A 54 7.02 -21.03 -0.54
CA SER A 54 8.14 -21.26 0.39
C SER A 54 7.78 -21.08 1.87
N LEU A 55 6.66 -20.42 2.16
CA LEU A 55 6.19 -20.17 3.51
C LEU A 55 5.22 -21.26 3.93
N GLU A 56 5.49 -21.91 5.06
CA GLU A 56 4.58 -22.92 5.63
C GLU A 56 3.32 -22.31 6.27
N SER A 57 3.33 -21.00 6.52
CA SER A 57 2.22 -20.27 7.16
C SER A 57 1.61 -19.25 6.21
N GLU A 58 0.34 -19.46 5.85
CA GLU A 58 -0.43 -18.50 5.07
C GLU A 58 -0.60 -17.16 5.78
N GLN A 59 -0.75 -17.17 7.12
CA GLN A 59 -0.89 -15.95 7.91
C GLN A 59 0.33 -15.03 7.77
N LEU A 60 1.54 -15.61 7.76
CA LEU A 60 2.77 -14.86 7.53
C LEU A 60 2.80 -14.28 6.12
N PHE A 61 2.35 -15.03 5.11
CA PHE A 61 2.27 -14.53 3.74
C PHE A 61 1.34 -13.32 3.61
N TYR A 62 0.13 -13.39 4.18
CA TYR A 62 -0.81 -12.27 4.20
C TYR A 62 -0.27 -11.05 4.95
N LEU A 63 0.40 -11.25 6.09
CA LEU A 63 1.05 -10.17 6.82
C LEU A 63 2.09 -9.46 5.93
N ILE A 64 2.94 -10.21 5.24
CA ILE A 64 3.95 -9.66 4.32
C ILE A 64 3.26 -8.87 3.19
N TRP A 65 2.17 -9.39 2.64
CA TRP A 65 1.37 -8.71 1.61
C TRP A 65 0.79 -7.38 2.09
N TYR A 66 0.17 -7.35 3.27
CA TYR A 66 -0.40 -6.12 3.84
C TYR A 66 0.67 -5.07 4.17
N VAL A 67 1.78 -5.50 4.78
CA VAL A 67 2.91 -4.62 5.08
C VAL A 67 3.49 -4.05 3.79
N THR A 68 3.68 -4.89 2.77
CA THR A 68 4.18 -4.45 1.46
C THR A 68 3.24 -3.44 0.82
N HIS A 69 1.93 -3.71 0.83
CA HIS A 69 0.92 -2.81 0.29
C HIS A 69 0.96 -1.43 0.98
N LEU A 70 1.01 -1.42 2.32
CA LEU A 70 1.06 -0.21 3.13
C LEU A 70 2.35 0.59 2.90
N VAL A 71 3.50 -0.07 2.92
CA VAL A 71 4.80 0.58 2.68
C VAL A 71 4.84 1.18 1.28
N THR A 72 4.32 0.49 0.28
CA THR A 72 4.28 0.99 -1.11
C THR A 72 3.54 2.32 -1.20
N TRP A 73 2.33 2.38 -0.64
CA TRP A 73 1.53 3.62 -0.68
C TRP A 73 2.08 4.74 0.19
N LEU A 74 2.71 4.41 1.33
CA LEU A 74 3.44 5.39 2.14
C LEU A 74 4.59 6.00 1.35
N LEU A 75 5.42 5.19 0.68
CA LEU A 75 6.55 5.67 -0.12
C LEU A 75 6.07 6.53 -1.30
N ILE A 76 5.04 6.09 -2.02
CA ILE A 76 4.46 6.87 -3.13
C ILE A 76 3.96 8.22 -2.63
N GLY A 77 3.22 8.23 -1.53
CA GLY A 77 2.73 9.47 -0.93
C GLY A 77 3.85 10.41 -0.50
N LEU A 78 4.92 9.89 0.10
CA LEU A 78 6.09 10.67 0.48
C LEU A 78 6.79 11.27 -0.73
N VAL A 79 6.95 10.51 -1.81
CA VAL A 79 7.53 10.99 -3.07
C VAL A 79 6.68 12.11 -3.68
N ILE A 80 5.35 11.96 -3.68
CA ILE A 80 4.42 13.00 -4.16
C ILE A 80 4.52 14.26 -3.29
N ASP A 81 4.41 14.12 -1.96
CA ASP A 81 4.47 15.25 -1.03
C ASP A 81 5.82 15.97 -1.13
N TRP A 82 6.91 15.25 -1.32
CA TRP A 82 8.24 15.82 -1.56
C TRP A 82 8.30 16.58 -2.88
N GLY A 83 7.80 16.01 -3.97
CA GLY A 83 7.73 16.66 -5.29
C GLY A 83 6.90 17.94 -5.27
N VAL A 84 5.71 17.90 -4.65
CA VAL A 84 4.84 19.07 -4.48
C VAL A 84 5.52 20.17 -3.67
N SER A 85 6.20 19.80 -2.58
CA SER A 85 6.93 20.74 -1.73
C SER A 85 8.08 21.41 -2.49
N ARG A 86 8.79 20.67 -3.35
CA ARG A 86 9.86 21.22 -4.20
C ARG A 86 9.32 22.21 -5.23
N ILE A 87 8.20 21.90 -5.88
CA ILE A 87 7.56 22.78 -6.87
C ILE A 87 7.08 24.07 -6.20
N LYS A 88 6.46 23.97 -5.01
CA LYS A 88 5.97 25.14 -4.27
C LYS A 88 7.12 26.07 -3.85
N ARG A 89 8.28 25.50 -3.45
CA ARG A 89 9.48 26.26 -3.11
C ARG A 89 10.09 26.98 -4.31
N ASN A 90 10.01 26.41 -5.51
CA ASN A 90 10.60 27.01 -6.73
C ASN A 90 9.75 28.14 -7.34
N LYS A 91 8.50 28.33 -6.87
CA LYS A 91 7.59 29.40 -7.29
C LYS A 91 7.55 30.59 -6.31
N SER A 92 8.25 30.50 -5.18
CA SER A 92 8.44 31.58 -4.21
C SER A 92 9.81 32.22 -4.37
#